data_AF-A0A1Q6DXY4-F1
#
_entry.id   AF-A0A1Q6DXY4-F1
#
_cell.length_a   1.000
_cell.length_b   1.000
_cell.length_c   1.000
_cell.angle_alpha   90.00
_cell.angle_beta   90.00
_cell.angle_gamma   90.00
#
_symmetry.space_group_name_H-M   'P 1'
#
loop_
_entity.id
_entity.type
_entity.pdbx_description
1 polymer ?
#
loop_
_entity_poly.entity_id
_entity_poly.type
_entity_poly.pdbx_seq_one_letter_code
_entity_poly.pdbx_strand_id
1 'polypeptide(L)'
;MLITEGQTEFLVPDKTVEKFPPPKQEVFFNPEMEFNRDLTIALISTFVEDEMSYLDAHGATGVRGIRVKNEIPKTNVTINDLSKSAYKFMKKNKERGNFDVTLRNVDSSLLMLQNKYDIIDLDPYGSPVSFLDPASKSIKRNGLICVTATDTAPLCGAHQNSGLRKYGSKILNTSYHKESGCRALVSKLIKTAAQYDKQYIPLLTYYDSHYFRSFGQIKKGAKKSDKALKKLGYIYHCTNCGNRKIKTGTVPLIKNKRCRCGNKFTGTGPFYLDNLNKTKFLKKINKNLKNLKLNTKQKITETLNLLIQETNLPPTFYDIHKTCKKLSITAPKNQKVLKELREKGYKATKTHFNNVGIKTNADLQEFKKTLKNLTKN
;
A
#
# COMPACT_ATOMS: atom_id res chain seq x y z
N MET A 1 16.59 8.45 -23.78
CA MET A 1 15.32 8.57 -24.54
C MET A 1 14.45 9.62 -23.90
N LEU A 2 13.73 10.42 -24.70
CA LEU A 2 12.75 11.39 -24.21
C LEU A 2 11.37 10.75 -24.17
N ILE A 3 10.65 10.89 -23.06
CA ILE A 3 9.28 10.37 -22.92
C ILE A 3 8.40 11.37 -22.17
N THR A 4 7.09 11.14 -22.20
CA THR A 4 6.10 11.95 -21.49
C THR A 4 5.21 11.06 -20.61
N GLU A 5 5.09 11.41 -19.34
CA GLU A 5 4.07 10.86 -18.45
C GLU A 5 3.19 11.98 -17.90
N GLY A 6 1.87 11.82 -18.03
CA GLY A 6 0.93 12.88 -17.68
C GLY A 6 1.18 14.14 -18.51
N GLN A 7 1.60 15.23 -17.86
CA GLN A 7 1.92 16.51 -18.51
C GLN A 7 3.41 16.82 -18.51
N THR A 8 4.24 15.84 -18.17
CA THR A 8 5.63 16.06 -17.85
C THR A 8 6.50 15.27 -18.81
N GLU A 9 7.30 15.99 -19.60
CA GLU A 9 8.31 15.43 -20.48
C GLU A 9 9.66 15.34 -19.75
N PHE A 10 10.34 14.21 -19.84
CA PHE A 10 11.64 13.99 -19.19
C PHE A 10 12.46 12.91 -19.91
N LEU A 11 13.77 12.93 -19.66
CA LEU A 11 14.68 11.90 -20.16
C LEU A 11 14.63 10.66 -19.26
N VAL A 12 14.78 9.50 -19.91
CA VAL A 12 15.04 8.20 -19.29
C VAL A 12 16.29 7.58 -19.91
N PRO A 13 16.99 6.68 -19.20
CA PRO A 13 18.12 5.93 -19.75
C PRO A 13 17.71 5.11 -20.98
N ASP A 14 18.59 5.01 -21.98
CA ASP A 14 18.30 4.29 -23.25
C ASP A 14 18.21 2.77 -23.09
N LYS A 15 18.88 2.21 -22.08
CA LYS A 15 18.76 0.80 -21.70
C LYS A 15 17.73 0.69 -20.58
N THR A 16 16.52 0.26 -20.90
CA THR A 16 15.62 -0.29 -19.90
C THR A 16 16.32 -1.50 -19.29
N VAL A 17 16.58 -1.47 -18.00
CA VAL A 17 17.35 -2.52 -17.34
C VAL A 17 16.66 -3.87 -17.51
N GLU A 18 17.18 -4.74 -18.37
CA GLU A 18 16.59 -6.04 -18.73
C GLU A 18 16.60 -7.05 -17.57
N LYS A 19 17.42 -6.83 -16.53
CA LYS A 19 17.55 -7.71 -15.35
C LYS A 19 17.07 -7.00 -14.08
N PHE A 20 16.02 -7.52 -13.46
CA PHE A 20 15.54 -7.05 -12.17
C PHE A 20 16.10 -7.91 -11.02
N PRO A 21 16.70 -7.34 -9.95
CA PRO A 21 16.93 -5.90 -9.73
C PRO A 21 18.07 -5.34 -10.59
N PRO A 22 18.03 -4.05 -10.95
CA PRO A 22 19.06 -3.42 -11.77
C PRO A 22 20.45 -3.45 -11.09
N PRO A 23 21.56 -3.47 -11.85
CA PRO A 23 22.89 -3.28 -11.30
C PRO A 23 22.99 -1.95 -10.53
N LYS A 24 23.72 -1.93 -9.41
CA LYS A 24 23.83 -0.77 -8.49
C LYS A 24 24.32 0.54 -9.15
N GLN A 25 24.89 0.50 -10.35
CA GLN A 25 25.53 1.65 -11.00
C GLN A 25 24.66 2.32 -12.08
N GLU A 26 23.63 1.65 -12.58
CA GLU A 26 22.77 2.19 -13.64
C GLU A 26 21.62 3.00 -13.05
N VAL A 27 21.33 4.14 -13.68
CA VAL A 27 20.13 4.92 -13.36
C VAL A 27 18.93 4.10 -13.81
N PHE A 28 17.96 3.92 -12.91
CA PHE A 28 16.82 3.05 -13.16
C PHE A 28 15.57 3.86 -13.48
N PHE A 29 14.78 3.32 -14.40
CA PHE A 29 13.44 3.78 -14.69
C PHE A 29 12.57 2.56 -15.01
N ASN A 30 11.39 2.48 -14.41
CA ASN A 30 10.39 1.46 -14.74
C ASN A 30 9.12 2.12 -15.30
N PRO A 31 8.79 1.89 -16.59
CA PRO A 31 7.54 2.40 -17.18
C PRO A 31 6.29 1.80 -16.52
N GLU A 32 6.33 0.56 -16.01
CA GLU A 32 5.17 -0.06 -15.32
C GLU A 32 4.75 0.69 -14.04
N MET A 33 5.64 1.52 -13.49
CA MET A 33 5.38 2.34 -12.31
C MET A 33 4.63 3.65 -12.64
N GLU A 34 4.24 3.89 -13.90
CA GLU A 34 3.46 5.07 -14.28
C GLU A 34 2.13 5.15 -13.50
N PHE A 35 1.42 4.03 -13.34
CA PHE A 35 0.21 3.97 -12.52
C PHE A 35 0.46 4.42 -11.07
N ASN A 36 1.59 4.03 -10.47
CA ASN A 36 1.98 4.46 -9.13
C ASN A 36 2.24 5.97 -9.09
N ARG A 37 2.95 6.50 -10.09
CA ARG A 37 3.27 7.94 -10.19
C ARG A 37 2.01 8.77 -10.43
N ASP A 38 1.14 8.39 -11.36
CA ASP A 38 -0.13 9.06 -11.61
C ASP A 38 -1.05 9.07 -10.38
N LEU A 39 -1.16 7.93 -9.67
CA LEU A 39 -1.94 7.86 -8.44
C LEU A 39 -1.32 8.72 -7.33
N THR A 40 0.02 8.85 -7.31
CA THR A 40 0.72 9.77 -6.39
C THR A 40 0.37 11.23 -6.72
N ILE A 41 0.37 11.63 -7.99
CA ILE A 41 -0.07 12.98 -8.42
C ILE A 41 -1.53 13.22 -8.03
N ALA A 42 -2.43 12.28 -8.32
CA ALA A 42 -3.86 12.40 -7.97
C ALA A 42 -4.08 12.56 -6.46
N LEU A 43 -3.32 11.83 -5.65
CA LEU A 43 -3.42 11.89 -4.19
C LEU A 43 -2.83 13.18 -3.64
N ILE A 44 -1.62 13.57 -4.05
CA ILE A 44 -0.93 14.77 -3.55
C ILE A 44 -1.70 16.02 -3.95
N SER A 45 -2.16 16.12 -5.21
CA SER A 45 -2.97 17.26 -5.67
C SER A 45 -4.29 17.41 -4.90
N THR A 46 -4.81 16.33 -4.32
CA THR A 46 -5.99 16.34 -3.45
C THR A 46 -5.65 16.66 -1.98
N PHE A 47 -4.39 16.44 -1.58
CA PHE A 47 -3.92 16.62 -0.21
C PHE A 47 -3.34 18.02 0.05
N VAL A 48 -2.66 18.59 -0.95
CA VAL A 48 -2.03 19.90 -0.87
C VAL A 48 -3.11 20.99 -0.90
N GLU A 49 -3.12 21.83 0.13
CA GLU A 49 -4.04 22.96 0.28
C GLU A 49 -3.31 24.28 -0.03
N ASP A 50 -2.17 24.49 0.65
CA ASP A 50 -1.26 25.64 0.51
C ASP A 50 0.13 25.21 0.02
N GLU A 51 1.11 26.11 0.00
CA GLU A 51 2.49 25.75 -0.28
C GLU A 51 3.02 24.71 0.71
N MET A 52 3.46 23.57 0.19
CA MET A 52 3.96 22.45 0.99
C MET A 52 5.31 21.98 0.50
N SER A 53 6.21 21.69 1.45
CA SER A 53 7.50 21.08 1.15
C SER A 53 7.36 19.58 0.89
N TYR A 54 7.90 19.11 -0.23
CA TYR A 54 7.84 17.72 -0.67
C TYR A 54 9.25 17.15 -0.82
N LEU A 55 9.49 15.96 -0.27
CA LEU A 55 10.72 15.20 -0.46
C LEU A 55 10.45 13.95 -1.31
N ASP A 56 11.07 13.88 -2.48
CA ASP A 56 11.34 12.63 -3.18
C ASP A 56 12.67 12.06 -2.66
N ALA A 57 12.61 11.09 -1.75
CA ALA A 57 13.79 10.62 -1.02
C ALA A 57 14.72 9.74 -1.86
N HIS A 58 14.19 9.12 -2.92
CA HIS A 58 14.84 8.13 -3.77
C HIS A 58 14.54 8.41 -5.25
N GLY A 59 15.11 9.50 -5.76
CA GLY A 59 14.70 10.11 -7.02
C GLY A 59 15.04 9.33 -8.28
N ALA A 60 16.13 8.54 -8.31
CA ALA A 60 16.65 7.89 -9.51
C ALA A 60 16.79 8.86 -10.71
N THR A 61 15.87 8.83 -11.69
CA THR A 61 15.84 9.81 -12.79
C THR A 61 15.31 11.20 -12.38
N GLY A 62 14.72 11.30 -11.19
CA GLY A 62 14.01 12.47 -10.67
C GLY A 62 12.55 12.57 -11.11
N VAL A 63 12.04 11.60 -11.89
CA VAL A 63 10.70 11.68 -12.52
C VAL A 63 9.59 11.98 -11.52
N ARG A 64 9.60 11.34 -10.34
CA ARG A 64 8.51 11.50 -9.36
C ARG A 64 8.47 12.93 -8.81
N GLY A 65 9.60 13.42 -8.29
CA GLY A 65 9.69 14.81 -7.84
C GLY A 65 9.44 15.84 -8.94
N ILE A 66 9.96 15.61 -10.14
CA ILE A 66 9.75 16.51 -11.30
C ILE A 66 8.27 16.58 -11.67
N ARG A 67 7.57 15.45 -11.75
CA ARG A 67 6.13 15.41 -11.99
C ARG A 67 5.35 16.12 -10.89
N VAL A 68 5.72 15.92 -9.62
CA VAL A 68 5.08 16.63 -8.50
C VAL A 68 5.25 18.14 -8.66
N LYS A 69 6.45 18.65 -8.96
CA LYS A 69 6.67 20.09 -9.16
C LYS A 69 5.89 20.63 -10.36
N ASN A 70 5.94 19.94 -11.50
CA ASN A 70 5.33 20.40 -12.74
C ASN A 70 3.80 20.36 -12.67
N GLU A 71 3.23 19.28 -12.13
CA GLU A 71 1.78 19.03 -12.12
C GLU A 71 1.10 19.60 -10.85
N ILE A 72 1.88 19.96 -9.83
CA ILE A 72 1.38 20.52 -8.56
C ILE A 72 2.28 21.71 -8.14
N PRO A 73 2.14 22.89 -8.78
CA PRO A 73 3.06 24.03 -8.60
C PRO A 73 3.21 24.54 -7.16
N LYS A 74 2.19 24.32 -6.31
CA LYS A 74 2.19 24.63 -4.87
C LYS A 74 3.16 23.75 -4.03
N THR A 75 4.06 23.03 -4.66
CA THR A 75 5.00 22.14 -3.97
C THR A 75 6.44 22.63 -4.09
N ASN A 76 7.09 22.78 -2.94
CA ASN A 76 8.50 23.07 -2.82
C ASN A 76 9.26 21.74 -2.80
N VAL A 77 9.65 21.27 -3.98
CA VAL A 77 10.18 19.91 -4.18
C VAL A 77 11.69 19.83 -3.95
N THR A 78 12.08 18.90 -3.08
CA THR A 78 13.46 18.38 -2.99
C THR A 78 13.50 16.97 -3.56
N ILE A 79 14.45 16.71 -4.45
CA ILE A 79 14.74 15.40 -5.01
C ILE A 79 16.11 14.96 -4.54
N ASN A 80 16.18 13.79 -3.93
CA ASN A 80 17.42 13.22 -3.40
C ASN A 80 17.70 11.84 -4.01
N ASP A 81 18.96 11.54 -4.29
CA ASP A 81 19.40 10.17 -4.51
C ASP A 81 20.81 9.98 -3.94
N LEU A 82 21.12 8.80 -3.40
CA LEU A 82 22.46 8.51 -2.90
C LEU A 82 23.46 8.30 -4.05
N SER A 83 22.99 7.80 -5.20
CA SER A 83 23.85 7.54 -6.35
C SER A 83 24.26 8.82 -7.05
N LYS A 84 25.58 8.99 -7.24
CA LYS A 84 26.14 10.08 -8.04
C LYS A 84 25.65 10.05 -9.50
N SER A 85 25.40 8.85 -10.07
CA SER A 85 24.89 8.72 -11.44
C SER A 85 23.44 9.20 -11.55
N ALA A 86 22.61 8.82 -10.57
CA ALA A 86 21.23 9.31 -10.45
C ALA A 86 21.19 10.83 -10.28
N TYR A 87 22.03 11.39 -9.38
CA TYR A 87 22.14 12.84 -9.19
C TYR A 87 22.49 13.60 -10.48
N LYS A 88 23.47 13.10 -11.25
CA LYS A 88 23.81 13.68 -12.55
C LYS A 88 22.63 13.60 -13.53
N PHE A 89 21.86 12.52 -13.50
CA PHE A 89 20.72 12.32 -14.39
C PHE A 89 19.55 13.23 -14.04
N MET A 90 19.18 13.34 -12.76
CA MET A 90 18.13 14.27 -12.33
C MET A 90 18.52 15.73 -12.56
N LYS A 91 19.83 16.08 -12.52
CA LYS A 91 20.32 17.40 -12.94
C LYS A 91 20.05 17.67 -14.42
N LYS A 92 20.33 16.70 -15.31
CA LYS A 92 19.98 16.81 -16.74
C LYS A 92 18.49 17.02 -16.95
N ASN A 93 17.64 16.26 -16.25
CA ASN A 93 16.19 16.41 -16.35
C ASN A 93 15.69 17.76 -15.82
N LYS A 94 16.25 18.23 -14.68
CA LYS A 94 15.97 19.56 -14.14
C LYS A 94 16.28 20.66 -15.15
N GLU A 95 17.49 20.65 -15.71
CA GLU A 95 17.96 21.68 -16.65
C GLU A 95 17.17 21.67 -17.95
N ARG A 96 16.91 20.48 -18.51
CA ARG A 96 16.14 20.32 -19.75
C ARG A 96 14.74 20.91 -19.65
N GLY A 97 14.01 20.58 -18.58
CA GLY A 97 12.63 21.03 -18.40
C GLY A 97 12.47 22.35 -17.65
N ASN A 98 13.59 23.02 -17.32
CA ASN A 98 13.62 24.22 -16.48
C ASN A 98 12.80 24.07 -15.18
N PHE A 99 12.89 22.90 -14.55
CA PHE A 99 12.09 22.60 -13.36
C PHE A 99 12.68 23.27 -12.11
N ASP A 100 11.88 24.04 -11.39
CA ASP A 100 12.26 24.63 -10.12
C ASP A 100 12.19 23.60 -8.97
N VAL A 101 13.21 22.74 -8.91
CA VAL A 101 13.38 21.69 -7.89
C VAL A 101 14.74 21.81 -7.21
N THR A 102 14.81 21.51 -5.91
CA THR A 102 16.07 21.39 -5.18
C THR A 102 16.63 19.98 -5.33
N LEU A 103 17.88 19.85 -5.75
CA LEU A 103 18.54 18.55 -5.94
C LEU A 103 19.54 18.28 -4.80
N ARG A 104 19.58 17.05 -4.28
CA ARG A 104 20.53 16.61 -3.24
C ARG A 104 21.15 15.25 -3.59
N ASN A 105 22.41 15.04 -3.21
CA ASN A 105 23.11 13.76 -3.35
C ASN A 105 23.67 13.28 -2.01
N VAL A 106 22.78 12.89 -1.10
CA VAL A 106 23.14 12.48 0.26
C VAL A 106 22.34 11.26 0.69
N ASP A 107 22.71 10.66 1.82
CA ASP A 107 21.86 9.66 2.47
C ASP A 107 20.50 10.28 2.85
N SER A 108 19.42 9.62 2.44
CA SER A 108 18.07 10.16 2.64
C SER A 108 17.67 10.22 4.12
N SER A 109 18.19 9.32 4.97
CA SER A 109 17.95 9.35 6.41
C SER A 109 18.58 10.59 7.02
N LEU A 110 19.84 10.89 6.67
CA LEU A 110 20.51 12.11 7.11
C LEU A 110 19.76 13.37 6.64
N LEU A 111 19.39 13.42 5.36
CA LEU A 111 18.65 14.54 4.79
C LEU A 111 17.33 14.78 5.54
N MET A 112 16.59 13.71 5.80
CA MET A 112 15.34 13.77 6.56
C MET A 112 15.58 14.25 7.98
N LEU A 113 16.63 13.82 8.68
CA LEU A 113 16.88 14.22 10.07
C LEU A 113 17.35 15.68 10.20
N GLN A 114 18.00 16.23 9.18
CA GLN A 114 18.47 17.61 9.15
C GLN A 114 17.39 18.61 8.70
N ASN A 115 16.30 18.13 8.11
CA ASN A 115 15.26 18.98 7.52
C ASN A 115 13.87 18.56 8.00
N LYS A 116 12.84 19.33 7.63
CA LYS A 116 11.44 18.97 7.89
C LYS A 116 10.63 19.15 6.63
N TYR A 117 9.82 18.16 6.30
CA TYR A 117 8.97 18.17 5.12
C TYR A 117 7.50 18.01 5.49
N ASP A 118 6.61 18.60 4.69
CA ASP A 118 5.16 18.40 4.79
C ASP A 118 4.76 17.06 4.19
N ILE A 119 5.46 16.64 3.13
CA ILE A 119 5.26 15.37 2.45
C ILE A 119 6.61 14.68 2.26
N ILE A 120 6.71 13.42 2.67
CA ILE A 120 7.88 12.57 2.46
C ILE A 120 7.46 11.34 1.65
N ASP A 121 8.07 11.15 0.48
CA ASP A 121 7.85 9.99 -0.38
C ASP A 121 9.06 9.06 -0.36
N LEU A 122 8.82 7.84 0.13
CA LEU A 122 9.80 6.77 0.24
C LEU A 122 9.49 5.70 -0.83
N ASP A 123 10.30 5.67 -1.89
CA ASP A 123 10.21 4.68 -2.97
C ASP A 123 11.53 3.91 -3.19
N PRO A 124 12.06 3.20 -2.17
CA PRO A 124 13.32 2.49 -2.30
C PRO A 124 13.19 1.15 -3.02
N TYR A 125 14.33 0.58 -3.45
CA TYR A 125 14.40 -0.83 -3.84
C TYR A 125 14.24 -1.75 -2.63
N GLY A 126 13.27 -2.67 -2.72
CA GLY A 126 12.99 -3.64 -1.70
C GLY A 126 12.21 -3.06 -0.54
N SER A 127 12.84 -3.03 0.64
CA SER A 127 12.16 -2.70 1.89
C SER A 127 12.35 -1.23 2.26
N PRO A 128 11.29 -0.51 2.65
CA PRO A 128 11.39 0.87 3.13
C PRO A 128 11.78 0.97 4.60
N VAL A 129 11.93 -0.15 5.31
CA VAL A 129 12.03 -0.20 6.78
C VAL A 129 13.13 0.69 7.35
N SER A 130 14.29 0.76 6.70
CA SER A 130 15.42 1.59 7.15
C SER A 130 15.13 3.09 7.14
N PHE A 131 14.17 3.54 6.34
CA PHE A 131 13.84 4.95 6.15
C PHE A 131 12.59 5.39 6.95
N LEU A 132 11.86 4.43 7.53
CA LEU A 132 10.59 4.74 8.23
C LEU A 132 10.82 5.54 9.51
N ASP A 133 11.89 5.22 10.24
CA ASP A 133 12.23 5.90 11.50
C ASP A 133 12.59 7.39 11.29
N PRO A 134 13.57 7.73 10.43
CA PRO A 134 13.89 9.12 10.16
C PRO A 134 12.71 9.89 9.56
N ALA A 135 11.93 9.29 8.65
CA ALA A 135 10.72 9.91 8.12
C ALA A 135 9.67 10.19 9.21
N SER A 136 9.43 9.22 10.10
CA SER A 136 8.48 9.37 11.21
C SER A 136 8.93 10.45 12.19
N LYS A 137 10.23 10.57 12.43
CA LYS A 137 10.80 11.59 13.32
C LYS A 137 10.70 12.99 12.71
N SER A 138 11.06 13.17 11.43
CA SER A 138 11.23 14.47 10.79
C SER A 138 9.96 15.08 10.18
N ILE A 139 8.96 14.26 9.82
CA ILE A 139 7.71 14.73 9.21
C ILE A 139 7.03 15.83 10.05
N LYS A 140 6.58 16.89 9.36
CA LYS A 140 5.83 18.00 9.97
C LYS A 140 4.45 17.54 10.49
N ARG A 141 3.87 18.35 11.38
CA ARG A 141 2.52 18.12 11.91
C ARG A 141 1.51 18.14 10.75
N ASN A 142 0.57 17.19 10.76
CA ASN A 142 -0.43 17.02 9.69
C ASN A 142 0.13 16.58 8.33
N GLY A 143 1.44 16.31 8.24
CA GLY A 143 2.10 15.90 7.01
C GLY A 143 1.70 14.53 6.51
N LEU A 144 2.19 14.19 5.32
CA LEU A 144 1.92 12.95 4.60
C LEU A 144 3.19 12.12 4.46
N ILE A 145 3.12 10.84 4.82
CA ILE A 145 4.16 9.88 4.47
C ILE A 145 3.60 8.95 3.39
N CYS A 146 4.31 8.86 2.28
CA CYS A 146 4.06 7.94 1.17
C CYS A 146 5.14 6.87 1.19
N VAL A 147 4.76 5.58 1.17
CA VAL A 147 5.72 4.47 1.25
C VAL A 147 5.40 3.41 0.22
N THR A 148 6.39 3.07 -0.61
CA THR A 148 6.41 1.87 -1.44
C THR A 148 7.27 0.79 -0.81
N ALA A 149 6.82 -0.47 -0.87
CA ALA A 149 7.64 -1.63 -0.58
C ALA A 149 7.57 -2.60 -1.77
N THR A 150 8.71 -2.88 -2.39
CA THR A 150 8.83 -3.82 -3.51
C THR A 150 9.34 -5.20 -3.08
N ASP A 151 9.74 -5.38 -1.81
CA ASP A 151 10.10 -6.68 -1.25
C ASP A 151 8.87 -7.55 -0.93
N THR A 152 8.21 -8.03 -1.98
CA THR A 152 6.96 -8.77 -1.86
C THR A 152 7.11 -10.12 -1.16
N ALA A 153 8.24 -10.81 -1.31
CA ALA A 153 8.46 -12.12 -0.74
C ALA A 153 8.32 -12.17 0.81
N PRO A 154 8.92 -11.27 1.61
CA PRO A 154 8.63 -11.20 3.05
C PRO A 154 7.18 -10.78 3.35
N LEU A 155 6.62 -9.79 2.63
CA LEU A 155 5.25 -9.28 2.86
C LEU A 155 4.14 -10.25 2.41
N CYS A 156 4.45 -11.25 1.59
CA CYS A 156 3.56 -12.32 1.16
C CYS A 156 3.77 -13.64 1.93
N GLY A 157 4.69 -13.68 2.90
CA GLY A 157 4.95 -14.86 3.72
C GLY A 157 5.75 -15.98 3.04
N ALA A 158 6.36 -15.72 1.87
CA ALA A 158 7.31 -16.65 1.24
C ALA A 158 8.63 -16.72 2.02
N HIS A 159 9.07 -15.60 2.60
CA HIS A 159 10.24 -15.52 3.48
C HIS A 159 9.84 -15.04 4.88
N GLN A 160 9.23 -15.92 5.67
CA GLN A 160 8.62 -15.56 6.96
C GLN A 160 9.62 -14.92 7.95
N ASN A 161 10.83 -15.45 8.06
CA ASN A 161 11.87 -14.90 8.95
C ASN A 161 12.30 -13.49 8.52
N SER A 162 12.36 -13.23 7.21
CA SER A 162 12.63 -11.88 6.68
C SER A 162 11.48 -10.92 7.00
N GLY A 163 10.23 -11.38 6.85
CA GLY A 163 9.03 -10.62 7.25
C GLY A 163 9.02 -10.28 8.74
N LEU A 164 9.43 -11.21 9.60
CA LEU A 164 9.55 -11.00 11.03
C LEU A 164 10.63 -9.95 11.35
N ARG A 165 11.84 -10.08 10.77
CA ARG A 165 12.94 -9.14 11.03
C ARG A 165 12.62 -7.71 10.55
N LYS A 166 12.05 -7.56 9.36
CA LYS A 166 11.79 -6.25 8.75
C LYS A 166 10.52 -5.58 9.27
N TYR A 167 9.42 -6.32 9.27
CA TYR A 167 8.08 -5.78 9.55
C TYR A 167 7.56 -6.13 10.94
N GLY A 168 8.33 -6.88 11.73
CA GLY A 168 7.91 -7.34 13.06
C GLY A 168 6.65 -8.18 13.02
N SER A 169 6.37 -8.85 11.90
CA SER A 169 5.11 -9.54 11.62
C SER A 169 5.34 -10.94 11.05
N LYS A 170 4.72 -11.95 11.66
CA LYS A 170 4.65 -13.31 11.09
C LYS A 170 3.54 -13.35 10.05
N ILE A 171 3.88 -13.49 8.77
CA ILE A 171 2.92 -13.52 7.66
C ILE A 171 2.82 -14.94 7.11
N LEU A 172 1.61 -15.48 7.06
CA LEU A 172 1.35 -16.79 6.46
C LEU A 172 1.07 -16.64 4.95
N ASN A 173 1.59 -17.57 4.15
CA ASN A 173 1.30 -17.67 2.72
C ASN A 173 -0.13 -18.24 2.49
N THR A 174 -1.14 -17.41 2.74
CA THR A 174 -2.57 -17.74 2.62
C THR A 174 -3.16 -17.14 1.34
N SER A 175 -4.41 -17.47 0.98
CA SER A 175 -5.06 -16.84 -0.18
C SER A 175 -5.15 -15.31 -0.10
N TYR A 176 -5.08 -14.74 1.11
CA TYR A 176 -5.14 -13.31 1.39
C TYR A 176 -3.77 -12.74 1.82
N HIS A 177 -2.66 -13.39 1.43
CA HIS A 177 -1.32 -12.95 1.81
C HIS A 177 -1.00 -11.52 1.34
N LYS A 178 -1.51 -11.10 0.16
CA LYS A 178 -1.35 -9.73 -0.35
C LYS A 178 -2.01 -8.71 0.57
N GLU A 179 -3.24 -8.96 1.03
CA GLU A 179 -3.87 -8.09 2.02
C GLU A 179 -3.10 -8.09 3.36
N SER A 180 -2.59 -9.26 3.77
CA SER A 180 -1.76 -9.39 4.97
C SER A 180 -0.50 -8.53 4.87
N GLY A 181 0.14 -8.48 3.69
CA GLY A 181 1.28 -7.62 3.40
C GLY A 181 0.97 -6.13 3.58
N CYS A 182 -0.11 -5.62 2.97
CA CYS A 182 -0.56 -4.25 3.20
C CYS A 182 -0.78 -3.96 4.69
N ARG A 183 -1.43 -4.86 5.40
CA ARG A 183 -1.73 -4.68 6.83
C ARG A 183 -0.48 -4.78 7.71
N ALA A 184 0.52 -5.55 7.32
CA ALA A 184 1.82 -5.62 7.98
C ALA A 184 2.64 -4.34 7.76
N LEU A 185 2.64 -3.81 6.53
CA LEU A 185 3.29 -2.53 6.22
C LEU A 185 2.68 -1.38 7.04
N VAL A 186 1.34 -1.28 7.07
CA VAL A 186 0.64 -0.26 7.88
C VAL A 186 0.87 -0.49 9.38
N SER A 187 0.90 -1.73 9.85
CA SER A 187 1.26 -2.07 11.24
C SER A 187 2.65 -1.54 11.60
N LYS A 188 3.65 -1.76 10.73
CA LYS A 188 5.01 -1.24 10.91
C LYS A 188 5.04 0.29 10.94
N LEU A 189 4.34 0.96 10.03
CA LEU A 189 4.25 2.42 9.98
C LEU A 189 3.63 3.02 11.25
N ILE A 190 2.54 2.42 11.74
CA ILE A 190 1.89 2.83 13.01
C ILE A 190 2.87 2.67 14.17
N LYS A 191 3.54 1.52 14.28
CA LYS A 191 4.49 1.26 15.38
C LYS A 191 5.69 2.21 15.35
N THR A 192 6.24 2.50 14.16
CA THR A 192 7.36 3.44 14.03
C THR A 192 6.93 4.87 14.40
N ALA A 193 5.80 5.35 13.88
CA ALA A 193 5.29 6.68 14.22
C ALA A 193 4.97 6.81 15.72
N ALA A 194 4.48 5.74 16.34
CA ALA A 194 4.10 5.73 17.75
C ALA A 194 5.28 5.99 18.71
N GLN A 195 6.51 5.64 18.33
CA GLN A 195 7.71 5.93 19.12
C GLN A 195 7.99 7.43 19.30
N TYR A 196 7.35 8.26 18.49
CA TYR A 196 7.49 9.73 18.50
C TYR A 196 6.19 10.45 18.89
N ASP A 197 5.28 9.76 19.59
CA ASP A 197 3.93 10.26 19.91
C ASP A 197 3.14 10.74 18.68
N LYS A 198 3.34 10.07 17.55
CA LYS A 198 2.65 10.37 16.29
C LYS A 198 1.74 9.22 15.90
N GLN A 199 0.55 9.58 15.43
CA GLN A 199 -0.41 8.67 14.83
C GLN A 199 -0.21 8.63 13.32
N TYR A 200 -0.01 7.43 12.76
CA TYR A 200 -0.15 7.18 11.33
C TYR A 200 -1.61 6.82 10.99
N ILE A 201 -2.25 7.59 10.12
CA ILE A 201 -3.63 7.36 9.65
C ILE A 201 -3.57 6.98 8.18
N PRO A 202 -3.81 5.70 7.80
CA PRO A 202 -3.81 5.31 6.40
C PRO A 202 -4.96 6.01 5.67
N LEU A 203 -4.63 6.73 4.59
CA LEU A 203 -5.59 7.39 3.70
C LEU A 203 -5.91 6.50 2.50
N LEU A 204 -4.88 5.89 1.92
CA LEU A 204 -4.94 4.96 0.80
C LEU A 204 -3.83 3.92 0.97
N THR A 205 -4.17 2.64 0.94
CA THR A 205 -3.21 1.53 0.90
C THR A 205 -3.68 0.48 -0.08
N TYR A 206 -2.80 0.05 -0.97
CA TYR A 206 -3.10 -0.94 -2.00
C TYR A 206 -1.88 -1.82 -2.32
N TYR A 207 -2.15 -2.90 -3.04
CA TYR A 207 -1.15 -3.75 -3.67
C TYR A 207 -1.43 -3.77 -5.19
N ASP A 208 -0.38 -3.70 -5.98
CA ASP A 208 -0.43 -3.78 -7.44
C ASP A 208 0.80 -4.56 -7.91
N SER A 209 0.56 -5.71 -8.55
CA SER A 209 1.50 -6.73 -9.07
C SER A 209 2.82 -6.95 -8.31
N HIS A 210 3.70 -5.96 -8.24
CA HIS A 210 5.06 -6.07 -7.73
C HIS A 210 5.35 -5.22 -6.48
N TYR A 211 4.37 -4.46 -5.96
CA TYR A 211 4.61 -3.60 -4.81
C TYR A 211 3.39 -3.38 -3.91
N PHE A 212 3.69 -2.99 -2.68
CA PHE A 212 2.74 -2.47 -1.71
C PHE A 212 2.93 -0.97 -1.60
N ARG A 213 1.84 -0.20 -1.57
CA ARG A 213 1.90 1.27 -1.42
C ARG A 213 0.96 1.71 -0.31
N SER A 214 1.42 2.60 0.56
CA SER A 214 0.60 3.24 1.59
C SER A 214 0.85 4.74 1.62
N PHE A 215 -0.22 5.51 1.68
CA PHE A 215 -0.23 6.95 1.91
C PHE A 215 -0.94 7.20 3.23
N GLY A 216 -0.27 7.86 4.17
CA GLY A 216 -0.85 8.09 5.49
C GLY A 216 -0.54 9.45 6.06
N GLN A 217 -1.57 10.05 6.64
CA GLN A 217 -1.46 11.34 7.32
C GLN A 217 -0.93 11.14 8.74
N ILE A 218 -0.01 12.02 9.15
CA ILE A 218 0.57 12.04 10.48
C ILE A 218 -0.15 13.05 11.37
N LYS A 219 -0.62 12.62 12.53
CA LYS A 219 -1.16 13.51 13.58
C LYS A 219 -0.34 13.37 14.86
N LYS A 220 0.14 14.49 15.43
CA LYS A 220 0.84 14.49 16.73
C LYS A 220 -0.14 14.27 17.89
N GLY A 221 0.31 13.53 18.91
CA GLY A 221 -0.32 13.36 20.22
C GLY A 221 -0.30 11.91 20.71
N ALA A 222 0.23 11.67 21.91
CA ALA A 222 0.31 10.35 22.55
C ALA A 222 -1.05 9.62 22.59
N LYS A 223 -2.12 10.29 23.05
CA LYS A 223 -3.49 9.72 23.05
C LYS A 223 -3.98 9.28 21.65
N LYS A 224 -3.52 9.93 20.58
CA LYS A 224 -3.85 9.53 19.20
C LYS A 224 -3.01 8.34 18.75
N SER A 225 -1.74 8.31 19.14
CA SER A 225 -0.84 7.16 18.98
C SER A 225 -1.43 5.90 19.62
N ASP A 226 -1.84 5.98 20.89
CA ASP A 226 -2.47 4.88 21.63
C ASP A 226 -3.70 4.33 20.91
N LYS A 227 -4.55 5.24 20.39
CA LYS A 227 -5.74 4.87 19.61
C LYS A 227 -5.37 4.13 18.33
N ALA A 228 -4.26 4.45 17.66
CA ALA A 228 -3.81 3.70 16.50
C ALA A 228 -3.22 2.33 16.87
N LEU A 229 -2.45 2.25 17.95
CA LEU A 229 -1.91 0.97 18.44
C LEU A 229 -3.02 -0.03 18.81
N LYS A 230 -4.14 0.45 19.38
CA LYS A 230 -5.33 -0.38 19.68
C LYS A 230 -5.99 -1.01 18.44
N LYS A 231 -5.71 -0.50 17.23
CA LYS A 231 -6.21 -1.06 15.96
C LYS A 231 -5.32 -2.18 15.41
N LEU A 232 -4.17 -2.43 16.03
CA LEU A 232 -3.32 -3.54 15.69
C LEU A 232 -3.85 -4.82 16.32
N GLY A 233 -3.54 -5.97 15.72
CA GLY A 233 -3.88 -7.27 16.28
C GLY A 233 -3.51 -8.41 15.36
N TYR A 234 -4.12 -9.57 15.56
CA TYR A 234 -3.70 -10.82 14.96
C TYR A 234 -4.87 -11.51 14.27
N ILE A 235 -4.54 -12.27 13.23
CA ILE A 235 -5.45 -13.19 12.56
C ILE A 235 -5.03 -14.61 12.92
N TYR A 236 -6.00 -15.43 13.27
CA TYR A 236 -5.80 -16.83 13.62
C TYR A 236 -6.43 -17.69 12.53
N HIS A 237 -5.59 -18.37 11.77
CA HIS A 237 -5.97 -19.09 10.57
C HIS A 237 -5.93 -20.60 10.79
N CYS A 238 -7.01 -21.30 10.46
CA CYS A 238 -7.01 -22.74 10.38
C CYS A 238 -6.60 -23.18 8.96
N THR A 239 -5.42 -23.77 8.84
CA THR A 239 -4.85 -24.20 7.55
C THR A 239 -5.67 -25.31 6.88
N ASN A 240 -6.36 -26.13 7.69
CA ASN A 240 -7.22 -27.21 7.21
C ASN A 240 -8.48 -26.65 6.52
N CYS A 241 -9.43 -26.10 7.29
CA CYS A 241 -10.73 -25.71 6.74
C CYS A 241 -10.77 -24.28 6.17
N GLY A 242 -9.77 -23.45 6.45
CA GLY A 242 -9.70 -22.04 6.03
C GLY A 242 -10.34 -21.04 7.00
N ASN A 243 -10.88 -21.50 8.14
CA ASN A 243 -11.56 -20.65 9.12
C ASN A 243 -10.60 -19.62 9.73
N ARG A 244 -11.15 -18.47 10.15
CA ARG A 244 -10.38 -17.32 10.63
C ARG A 244 -11.02 -16.73 11.89
N LYS A 245 -10.20 -16.31 12.83
CA LYS A 245 -10.62 -15.45 13.95
C LYS A 245 -9.73 -14.21 13.97
N ILE A 246 -10.31 -13.05 14.20
CA ILE A 246 -9.60 -11.77 14.23
C ILE A 246 -9.65 -11.26 15.66
N LYS A 247 -8.51 -10.82 16.21
CA LYS A 247 -8.45 -10.26 17.57
C LYS A 247 -7.53 -9.06 17.61
N THR A 248 -8.06 -7.92 18.03
CA THR A 248 -7.30 -6.69 18.30
C THR A 248 -6.55 -6.79 19.63
N GLY A 249 -5.48 -6.00 19.76
CA GLY A 249 -4.63 -5.93 20.93
C GLY A 249 -3.18 -6.33 20.66
N THR A 250 -2.27 -5.89 21.53
CA THR A 250 -0.82 -6.13 21.43
C THR A 250 -0.46 -7.57 21.76
N VAL A 251 -1.11 -8.16 22.77
CA VAL A 251 -0.93 -9.55 23.21
C VAL A 251 -2.32 -10.21 23.28
N PRO A 252 -2.96 -10.50 22.14
CA PRO A 252 -4.31 -11.05 22.17
C PRO A 252 -4.31 -12.49 22.72
N LEU A 253 -5.05 -12.68 23.80
CA LEU A 253 -5.35 -14.01 24.33
C LEU A 253 -6.48 -14.65 23.51
N ILE A 254 -6.26 -15.90 23.07
CA ILE A 254 -7.35 -16.75 22.56
C ILE A 254 -7.69 -17.80 23.60
N LYS A 255 -8.95 -17.82 24.04
CA LYS A 255 -9.47 -18.87 24.94
C LYS A 255 -9.41 -20.26 24.30
N ASN A 256 -9.86 -20.41 23.05
CA ASN A 256 -9.87 -21.69 22.33
C ASN A 256 -8.87 -21.71 21.15
N LYS A 257 -7.80 -22.49 21.31
CA LYS A 257 -6.72 -22.68 20.31
C LYS A 257 -7.12 -23.61 19.14
N ARG A 258 -8.24 -24.32 19.24
CA ARG A 258 -8.73 -25.24 18.20
C ARG A 258 -9.87 -24.62 17.38
N CYS A 259 -9.88 -24.96 16.09
CA CYS A 259 -10.95 -24.66 15.16
C CYS A 259 -12.10 -25.67 15.34
N ARG A 260 -13.30 -25.30 14.88
CA ARG A 260 -14.47 -26.19 14.83
C ARG A 260 -14.23 -27.50 14.06
N CYS A 261 -13.25 -27.52 13.15
CA CYS A 261 -12.85 -28.74 12.42
C CYS A 261 -11.77 -29.56 13.14
N GLY A 262 -11.56 -29.35 14.45
CA GLY A 262 -10.57 -30.07 15.26
C GLY A 262 -9.11 -29.59 15.15
N ASN A 263 -8.72 -29.00 14.02
CA ASN A 263 -7.34 -28.53 13.79
C ASN A 263 -6.99 -27.28 14.62
N LYS A 264 -5.71 -27.07 14.92
CA LYS A 264 -5.20 -25.89 15.64
C LYS A 264 -5.25 -24.64 14.77
N PHE A 265 -5.51 -23.49 15.39
CA PHE A 265 -5.31 -22.20 14.75
C PHE A 265 -3.82 -21.81 14.76
N THR A 266 -3.35 -21.27 13.64
CA THR A 266 -2.03 -20.65 13.52
C THR A 266 -2.18 -19.14 13.55
N GLY A 267 -1.54 -18.47 14.51
CA GLY A 267 -1.50 -17.00 14.59
C GLY A 267 -0.59 -16.36 13.55
N THR A 268 -1.04 -15.23 13.01
CA THR A 268 -0.30 -14.38 12.06
C THR A 268 -0.58 -12.91 12.37
N GLY A 269 0.42 -12.06 12.18
CA GLY A 269 0.42 -10.65 12.59
C GLY A 269 1.67 -10.26 13.39
N PRO A 270 1.66 -9.10 14.06
CA PRO A 270 0.55 -8.17 14.19
C PRO A 270 0.28 -7.35 12.92
N PHE A 271 -0.99 -7.17 12.62
CA PHE A 271 -1.53 -6.46 11.47
C PHE A 271 -2.36 -5.28 11.92
N TYR A 272 -2.46 -4.26 11.05
CA TYR A 272 -3.51 -3.26 11.17
C TYR A 272 -4.85 -3.87 10.76
N LEU A 273 -5.82 -3.93 11.68
CA LEU A 273 -7.09 -4.65 11.50
C LEU A 273 -8.28 -3.76 11.12
N ASP A 274 -8.10 -2.45 11.09
CA ASP A 274 -9.12 -1.48 10.69
C ASP A 274 -9.02 -1.17 9.18
N ASN A 275 -9.77 -0.19 8.70
CA ASN A 275 -9.86 0.25 7.32
C ASN A 275 -8.52 0.77 6.79
N LEU A 276 -8.01 0.11 5.74
CA LEU A 276 -6.79 0.50 5.01
C LEU A 276 -6.97 1.78 4.18
N ASN A 277 -8.22 2.17 3.92
CA ASN A 277 -8.61 3.22 3.00
C ASN A 277 -9.66 4.13 3.62
N LYS A 278 -9.51 5.45 3.47
CA LYS A 278 -10.45 6.44 3.98
C LYS A 278 -11.43 6.85 2.88
N THR A 279 -12.65 6.30 2.90
CA THR A 279 -13.68 6.52 1.85
C THR A 279 -13.89 7.99 1.49
N LYS A 280 -14.00 8.88 2.49
CA LYS A 280 -14.19 10.32 2.25
C LYS A 280 -13.04 10.92 1.44
N PHE A 281 -11.81 10.47 1.68
CA PHE A 281 -10.63 10.96 0.96
C PHE A 281 -10.55 10.36 -0.45
N LEU A 282 -10.79 9.06 -0.63
CA LEU A 282 -10.81 8.45 -1.96
C LEU A 282 -11.87 9.08 -2.88
N LYS A 283 -13.05 9.42 -2.34
CA LYS A 283 -14.08 10.16 -3.07
C LYS A 283 -13.62 11.56 -3.48
N LYS A 284 -12.80 12.23 -2.66
CA LYS A 284 -12.20 13.52 -3.04
C LYS A 284 -11.21 13.34 -4.19
N ILE A 285 -10.36 12.32 -4.15
CA ILE A 285 -9.43 12.01 -5.25
C ILE A 285 -10.22 11.78 -6.54
N ASN A 286 -11.23 10.90 -6.53
CA ASN A 286 -12.09 10.65 -7.70
C ASN A 286 -12.70 11.93 -8.28
N LYS A 287 -13.18 12.85 -7.42
CA LYS A 287 -13.71 14.14 -7.88
C LYS A 287 -12.62 15.02 -8.51
N ASN A 288 -11.39 14.98 -7.99
CA ASN A 288 -10.28 15.77 -8.49
C ASN A 288 -9.69 15.23 -9.80
N LEU A 289 -9.83 13.92 -10.08
CA LEU A 289 -9.30 13.30 -11.31
C LEU A 289 -9.78 14.02 -12.58
N LYS A 290 -10.98 14.61 -12.59
CA LYS A 290 -11.49 15.37 -13.74
C LYS A 290 -10.60 16.55 -14.14
N ASN A 291 -9.89 17.15 -13.17
CA ASN A 291 -9.01 18.30 -13.37
C ASN A 291 -7.56 17.90 -13.71
N LEU A 292 -7.25 16.60 -13.73
CA LEU A 292 -5.91 16.08 -13.96
C LEU A 292 -5.82 15.38 -15.31
N LYS A 293 -4.70 15.60 -16.00
CA LYS A 293 -4.31 14.87 -17.21
C LYS A 293 -3.31 13.78 -16.80
N LEU A 294 -3.81 12.55 -16.68
CA LEU A 294 -3.06 11.37 -16.26
C LEU A 294 -3.29 10.26 -17.28
N ASN A 295 -2.23 9.59 -17.71
CA ASN A 295 -2.32 8.53 -18.72
C ASN A 295 -3.11 7.32 -18.19
N THR A 296 -3.00 7.03 -16.89
CA THR A 296 -3.68 5.89 -16.24
C THR A 296 -4.98 6.27 -15.51
N LYS A 297 -5.59 7.41 -15.84
CA LYS A 297 -6.79 7.97 -15.17
C LYS A 297 -7.97 6.98 -15.05
N GLN A 298 -8.22 6.18 -16.09
CA GLN A 298 -9.28 5.16 -16.07
C GLN A 298 -8.97 4.07 -15.03
N LYS A 299 -7.76 3.48 -15.10
CA LYS A 299 -7.30 2.46 -14.13
C LYS A 299 -7.36 2.99 -12.68
N ILE A 300 -6.99 4.25 -12.46
CA ILE A 300 -7.10 4.91 -11.15
C ILE A 300 -8.56 4.97 -10.69
N THR A 301 -9.48 5.41 -11.56
CA THR A 301 -10.91 5.53 -11.22
C THR A 301 -11.50 4.17 -10.84
N GLU A 302 -11.23 3.12 -11.62
CA GLU A 302 -11.67 1.76 -11.35
C GLU A 302 -11.11 1.24 -10.03
N THR A 303 -9.81 1.46 -9.79
CA THR A 303 -9.13 1.05 -8.56
C THR A 303 -9.73 1.76 -7.34
N LEU A 304 -9.90 3.07 -7.38
CA LEU A 304 -10.47 3.84 -6.28
C LEU A 304 -11.91 3.44 -5.98
N ASN A 305 -12.72 3.18 -7.01
CA ASN A 305 -14.09 2.69 -6.84
C ASN A 305 -14.13 1.32 -6.15
N LEU A 306 -13.25 0.40 -6.52
CA LEU A 306 -13.14 -0.90 -5.87
C LEU A 306 -12.69 -0.77 -4.40
N LEU A 307 -11.66 0.04 -4.13
CA LEU A 307 -11.16 0.28 -2.76
C LEU A 307 -12.20 0.95 -1.86
N ILE A 308 -13.05 1.83 -2.40
CA ILE A 308 -14.19 2.42 -1.69
C ILE A 308 -15.16 1.32 -1.25
N GLN A 309 -15.49 0.39 -2.15
CA GLN A 309 -16.39 -0.73 -1.85
C GLN A 309 -15.81 -1.69 -0.80
N GLU A 310 -14.49 -1.91 -0.81
CA GLU A 310 -13.81 -2.75 0.18
C GLU A 310 -13.79 -2.19 1.62
N THR A 311 -14.09 -0.90 1.78
CA THR A 311 -14.03 -0.24 3.09
C THR A 311 -15.19 -0.72 3.99
N ASN A 312 -14.95 -0.80 5.31
CA ASN A 312 -15.89 -1.31 6.32
C ASN A 312 -16.25 -2.80 6.16
N LEU A 313 -15.49 -3.56 5.39
CA LEU A 313 -15.52 -5.02 5.38
C LEU A 313 -14.41 -5.58 6.28
N PRO A 314 -14.60 -6.77 6.88
CA PRO A 314 -13.59 -7.37 7.75
C PRO A 314 -12.28 -7.62 6.98
N PRO A 315 -11.13 -7.66 7.68
CA PRO A 315 -9.87 -8.12 7.10
C PRO A 315 -10.01 -9.49 6.43
N THR A 316 -9.20 -9.70 5.39
CA THR A 316 -9.14 -10.91 4.56
C THR A 316 -10.30 -11.04 3.56
N PHE A 317 -10.18 -12.00 2.66
CA PHE A 317 -11.20 -12.37 1.70
C PHE A 317 -11.22 -13.90 1.51
N TYR A 318 -12.27 -14.41 0.85
CA TYR A 318 -12.35 -15.79 0.42
C TYR A 318 -12.00 -15.91 -1.05
N ASP A 319 -11.19 -16.89 -1.40
CA ASP A 319 -10.88 -17.24 -2.79
C ASP A 319 -11.86 -18.33 -3.23
N ILE A 320 -12.64 -18.04 -4.28
CA ILE A 320 -13.71 -18.95 -4.74
C ILE A 320 -13.11 -20.30 -5.16
N HIS A 321 -12.11 -20.29 -6.05
CA HIS A 321 -11.54 -21.53 -6.60
C HIS A 321 -10.88 -22.38 -5.52
N LYS A 322 -10.12 -21.78 -4.61
CA LYS A 322 -9.51 -22.52 -3.48
C LYS A 322 -10.58 -23.09 -2.54
N THR A 323 -11.69 -22.38 -2.36
CA THR A 323 -12.79 -22.87 -1.50
C THR A 323 -13.55 -24.00 -2.19
N CYS A 324 -13.88 -23.87 -3.47
CA CYS A 324 -14.53 -24.91 -4.28
C CYS A 324 -13.67 -26.17 -4.40
N LYS A 325 -12.35 -26.04 -4.61
CA LYS A 325 -11.41 -27.18 -4.60
C LYS A 325 -11.45 -27.95 -3.28
N LYS A 326 -11.54 -27.25 -2.14
CA LYS A 326 -11.67 -27.90 -0.81
C LYS A 326 -13.04 -28.55 -0.57
N LEU A 327 -14.05 -28.17 -1.34
CA LEU A 327 -15.40 -28.72 -1.25
C LEU A 327 -15.68 -29.78 -2.33
N SER A 328 -14.73 -30.01 -3.25
CA SER A 328 -14.90 -30.86 -4.43
C SER A 328 -16.12 -30.48 -5.29
N ILE A 329 -16.30 -29.18 -5.55
CA ILE A 329 -17.37 -28.64 -6.42
C ILE A 329 -16.80 -27.72 -7.51
N THR A 330 -17.56 -27.50 -8.57
CA THR A 330 -17.22 -26.54 -9.65
C THR A 330 -17.29 -25.10 -9.14
N ALA A 331 -16.44 -24.21 -9.65
CA ALA A 331 -16.46 -22.80 -9.26
C ALA A 331 -17.58 -22.02 -9.98
N PRO A 332 -18.56 -21.44 -9.28
CA PRO A 332 -19.54 -20.55 -9.89
C PRO A 332 -18.90 -19.20 -10.29
N LYS A 333 -19.54 -18.47 -11.23
CA LYS A 333 -19.10 -17.12 -11.62
C LYS A 333 -19.14 -16.16 -10.42
N ASN A 334 -18.09 -15.33 -10.27
CA ASN A 334 -17.98 -14.36 -9.16
C ASN A 334 -19.24 -13.48 -8.99
N GLN A 335 -19.86 -13.06 -10.09
CA GLN A 335 -21.08 -12.24 -10.07
C GLN A 335 -22.27 -12.96 -9.41
N LYS A 336 -22.44 -14.27 -9.67
CA LYS A 336 -23.49 -15.07 -9.03
C LYS A 336 -23.27 -15.16 -7.52
N VAL A 337 -22.04 -15.41 -7.09
CA VAL A 337 -21.67 -15.47 -5.67
C VAL A 337 -21.93 -14.13 -4.96
N LEU A 338 -21.56 -13.01 -5.60
CA LEU A 338 -21.82 -11.68 -5.05
C LEU A 338 -23.30 -11.38 -4.92
N LYS A 339 -24.10 -11.74 -5.94
CA LYS A 339 -25.55 -11.54 -5.94
C LYS A 339 -26.20 -12.33 -4.81
N GLU A 340 -25.94 -13.63 -4.72
CA GLU A 340 -26.48 -14.52 -3.69
C GLU A 340 -26.15 -14.05 -2.26
N LEU A 341 -24.89 -13.65 -2.01
CA LEU A 341 -24.51 -13.14 -0.69
C LEU A 341 -25.25 -11.83 -0.34
N ARG A 342 -25.46 -10.94 -1.31
CA ARG A 342 -26.17 -9.66 -1.11
C ARG A 342 -27.66 -9.87 -0.90
N GLU A 343 -28.28 -10.79 -1.63
CA GLU A 343 -29.70 -11.17 -1.46
C GLU A 343 -29.95 -11.74 -0.07
N LYS A 344 -28.97 -12.43 0.52
CA LYS A 344 -29.00 -12.88 1.92
C LYS A 344 -28.67 -11.79 2.96
N GLY A 345 -28.52 -10.54 2.55
CA GLY A 345 -28.26 -9.40 3.44
C GLY A 345 -26.79 -9.19 3.83
N TYR A 346 -25.84 -9.95 3.26
CA TYR A 346 -24.41 -9.73 3.51
C TYR A 346 -23.83 -8.64 2.61
N LYS A 347 -22.87 -7.88 3.13
CA LYS A 347 -22.03 -7.01 2.31
C LYS A 347 -21.02 -7.90 1.60
N ALA A 348 -20.94 -7.82 0.29
CA ALA A 348 -20.00 -8.60 -0.51
C ALA A 348 -19.47 -7.78 -1.71
N THR A 349 -18.17 -7.83 -1.95
CA THR A 349 -17.49 -7.12 -3.04
C THR A 349 -16.39 -8.00 -3.65
N LYS A 350 -15.98 -7.66 -4.88
CA LYS A 350 -14.68 -8.12 -5.39
C LYS A 350 -13.57 -7.51 -4.53
N THR A 351 -12.34 -8.00 -4.70
CA THR A 351 -11.16 -7.42 -4.07
C THR A 351 -10.05 -7.16 -5.08
N HIS A 352 -9.35 -6.04 -4.95
CA HIS A 352 -8.19 -5.69 -5.79
C HIS A 352 -7.01 -6.63 -5.54
N PHE A 353 -6.98 -7.33 -4.41
CA PHE A 353 -5.90 -8.27 -4.09
C PHE A 353 -5.93 -9.55 -4.95
N ASN A 354 -7.09 -9.96 -5.46
CA ASN A 354 -7.26 -11.22 -6.16
C ASN A 354 -8.53 -11.19 -7.05
N ASN A 355 -8.36 -11.47 -8.34
CA ASN A 355 -9.44 -11.47 -9.35
C ASN A 355 -10.60 -12.41 -9.03
N VAL A 356 -10.35 -13.49 -8.27
CA VAL A 356 -11.35 -14.48 -7.83
C VAL A 356 -11.64 -14.41 -6.33
N GLY A 357 -11.19 -13.33 -5.68
CA GLY A 357 -11.44 -13.06 -4.28
C GLY A 357 -12.78 -12.36 -4.05
N ILE A 358 -13.49 -12.78 -3.01
CA ILE A 358 -14.70 -12.15 -2.51
C ILE A 358 -14.47 -11.69 -1.07
N LYS A 359 -14.61 -10.38 -0.85
CA LYS A 359 -14.56 -9.78 0.48
C LYS A 359 -15.99 -9.64 0.99
N THR A 360 -16.27 -10.16 2.18
CA THR A 360 -17.63 -10.17 2.75
C THR A 360 -17.60 -10.23 4.27
N ASN A 361 -18.69 -9.77 4.91
CA ASN A 361 -18.95 -9.99 6.33
C ASN A 361 -19.65 -11.33 6.63
N ALA A 362 -20.00 -12.13 5.62
CA ALA A 362 -20.42 -13.52 5.84
C ALA A 362 -19.27 -14.35 6.42
N ASP A 363 -19.58 -15.28 7.32
CA ASP A 363 -18.59 -16.20 7.85
C ASP A 363 -18.24 -17.31 6.83
N LEU A 364 -17.25 -18.15 7.18
CA LEU A 364 -16.81 -19.21 6.27
C LEU A 364 -17.91 -20.24 5.99
N GLN A 365 -18.79 -20.52 6.96
CA GLN A 365 -19.84 -21.53 6.79
C GLN A 365 -20.88 -21.04 5.82
N GLU A 366 -21.33 -19.79 5.97
CA GLU A 366 -22.27 -19.20 5.03
C GLU A 366 -21.67 -19.02 3.64
N PHE A 367 -20.40 -18.65 3.54
CA PHE A 367 -19.71 -18.58 2.25
C PHE A 367 -19.68 -19.96 1.55
N LYS A 368 -19.36 -21.03 2.28
CA LYS A 368 -19.39 -22.41 1.74
C LYS A 368 -20.79 -22.85 1.35
N LYS A 369 -21.81 -22.51 2.15
CA LYS A 369 -23.23 -22.82 1.85
C LYS A 369 -23.67 -22.14 0.56
N THR A 370 -23.36 -20.86 0.42
CA THR A 370 -23.61 -20.07 -0.81
C THR A 370 -22.98 -20.73 -2.03
N LEU A 371 -21.71 -21.15 -1.97
CA LEU A 371 -21.08 -21.85 -3.09
C LEU A 371 -21.78 -23.16 -3.45
N LYS A 372 -22.15 -23.99 -2.46
CA LYS A 372 -22.84 -25.26 -2.70
C LYS A 372 -24.23 -25.07 -3.33
N ASN A 373 -24.97 -24.05 -2.93
CA ASN A 373 -26.29 -23.77 -3.49
C ASN A 373 -26.20 -23.40 -4.98
N LEU A 374 -25.20 -22.60 -5.35
CA LEU A 374 -25.00 -22.15 -6.73
C LEU A 374 -24.47 -23.23 -7.69
N THR A 375 -24.05 -24.39 -7.16
CA THR A 375 -23.55 -25.54 -7.94
C THR A 375 -24.53 -26.71 -7.99
N LYS A 376 -25.60 -26.68 -7.17
CA LYS A 376 -26.66 -27.69 -7.19
C LYS A 376 -27.76 -27.38 -8.21
N ASN A 377 -27.77 -26.15 -8.72
CA ASN A 377 -28.49 -25.70 -9.91
C ASN A 377 -27.49 -25.57 -11.05
#